data_AF-A0A7K0V9I6-F1
#
_entry.id   AF-A0A7K0V9I6-F1
#
_cell.length_a   1.000
_cell.length_b   1.000
_cell.length_c   1.000
_cell.angle_alpha   90.00
_cell.angle_beta   90.00
_cell.angle_gamma   90.00
#
_symmetry.space_group_name_H-M   'P 1'
#
loop_
_entity.id
_entity.type
_entity.pdbx_description
1 polymer ?
#
loop_
_entity_poly.entity_id
_entity_poly.type
_entity_poly.pdbx_seq_one_letter_code
_entity_poly.pdbx_strand_id
1 'polypeptide(L)'
;YDAVSLQPNAGSQGEFAGLLAIRNYHDSRGDSHRNICLIPSSAHGTNAASAVMAGMKVVVVECDELGNVSVEDLSAKISLHAQNLAALMVTYPSTHGVFETAITQICGLVHDAGGQVYVDGANLNALVGLAQPGKFGADVSHLNLHKTFCIPHGGGGPGVGPVICRAHLAPFLPNHPLDPTAGPATGPGPISAAPFGSASILPISWAYIRLMGGAGLKHATEVAILSANYIAKKLNPYYPVLYTGENGLVAHECILDLRQITKDSGVTVDDVAKRLMDFGFHAPTMSFPVPGTLMIEPTESEDIVELDRFIAAMIAIFAEIEDVRKGVRTHEDSPLHNAPHTAEKIALDGWPFGYSRELAAFPQGVNTGEIMGRRGKYWPTVGRIDGAFGDRNLICSCAPVSDYA
;
A
#
# COMPACT_ATOMS: atom_id res chain seq x y z
N TYR A 1 16.11 -16.43 -1.95
CA TYR A 1 16.80 -16.05 -0.70
C TYR A 1 17.20 -17.31 0.03
N ASP A 2 18.19 -17.17 0.91
CA ASP A 2 18.94 -18.30 1.46
C ASP A 2 18.76 -18.41 2.98
N ALA A 3 18.36 -17.32 3.66
CA ALA A 3 18.06 -17.28 5.09
C ALA A 3 16.83 -16.43 5.41
N VAL A 4 16.21 -16.68 6.57
CA VAL A 4 15.03 -15.97 7.09
C VAL A 4 15.16 -15.71 8.59
N SER A 5 14.69 -14.55 9.04
CA SER A 5 14.38 -14.28 10.44
C SER A 5 12.90 -13.92 10.58
N LEU A 6 12.19 -14.67 11.43
CA LEU A 6 10.78 -14.45 11.75
C LEU A 6 10.58 -13.47 12.92
N GLN A 7 11.68 -12.92 13.46
CA GLN A 7 11.65 -12.08 14.65
C GLN A 7 10.88 -10.75 14.45
N PRO A 8 11.04 -10.01 13.34
CA PRO A 8 10.36 -8.72 13.20
C PRO A 8 8.83 -8.87 13.07
N ASN A 9 8.10 -8.14 13.90
CA ASN A 9 6.65 -8.26 14.08
C ASN A 9 5.82 -7.23 13.28
N ALA A 10 6.42 -6.54 12.32
CA ALA A 10 5.75 -5.62 11.39
C ALA A 10 6.62 -5.39 10.16
N GLY A 11 6.05 -4.92 9.05
CA GLY A 11 6.82 -4.64 7.82
C GLY A 11 7.96 -3.65 8.04
N SER A 12 7.67 -2.54 8.72
CA SER A 12 8.66 -1.54 9.14
C SER A 12 9.78 -2.11 10.02
N GLN A 13 9.46 -3.07 10.91
CA GLN A 13 10.48 -3.76 11.71
C GLN A 13 11.35 -4.69 10.84
N GLY A 14 10.78 -5.25 9.77
CA GLY A 14 11.52 -6.02 8.76
C GLY A 14 12.46 -5.14 7.93
N GLU A 15 12.03 -3.94 7.55
CA GLU A 15 12.88 -2.92 6.93
C GLU A 15 14.05 -2.55 7.83
N PHE A 16 13.76 -2.16 9.08
CA PHE A 16 14.78 -1.84 10.07
C PHE A 16 15.78 -2.99 10.27
N ALA A 17 15.29 -4.22 10.43
CA ALA A 17 16.14 -5.41 10.56
C ALA A 17 17.02 -5.66 9.32
N GLY A 18 16.46 -5.50 8.11
CA GLY A 18 17.21 -5.68 6.86
C GLY A 18 18.29 -4.62 6.66
N LEU A 19 18.00 -3.36 6.99
CA LEU A 19 18.99 -2.27 6.92
C LEU A 19 20.08 -2.42 7.99
N LEU A 20 19.75 -2.90 9.19
CA LEU A 20 20.76 -3.25 10.19
C LEU A 20 21.64 -4.41 9.72
N ALA A 21 21.07 -5.42 9.04
CA ALA A 21 21.87 -6.51 8.46
C ALA A 21 22.84 -5.98 7.40
N ILE A 22 22.39 -5.07 6.51
CA ILE A 22 23.26 -4.40 5.53
C ILE A 22 24.36 -3.59 6.22
N ARG A 23 24.00 -2.79 7.22
CA ARG A 23 24.97 -1.96 7.96
C ARG A 23 26.05 -2.83 8.62
N ASN A 24 25.64 -3.87 9.34
CA ASN A 24 26.58 -4.77 10.01
C ASN A 24 27.43 -5.57 9.02
N TYR A 25 26.90 -5.86 7.84
CA TYR A 25 27.68 -6.44 6.75
C TYR A 25 28.80 -5.48 6.29
N HIS A 26 28.50 -4.19 6.09
CA HIS A 26 29.53 -3.19 5.79
C HIS A 26 30.55 -3.05 6.92
N ASP A 27 30.09 -2.95 8.17
CA ASP A 27 30.95 -2.87 9.35
C ASP A 27 31.93 -4.07 9.43
N SER A 28 31.44 -5.29 9.13
CA SER A 28 32.26 -6.50 9.14
C SER A 28 33.39 -6.52 8.10
N ARG A 29 33.27 -5.70 7.05
CA ARG A 29 34.27 -5.55 5.98
C ARG A 29 35.18 -4.34 6.19
N GLY A 30 34.99 -3.58 7.27
CA GLY A 30 35.71 -2.33 7.53
C GLY A 30 35.13 -1.12 6.81
N ASP A 31 33.96 -1.25 6.17
CA ASP A 31 33.31 -0.20 5.38
C ASP A 31 32.27 0.61 6.20
N SER A 32 32.54 0.83 7.49
CA SER A 32 31.59 1.47 8.43
C SER A 32 31.24 2.94 8.11
N HIS A 33 31.98 3.55 7.19
CA HIS A 33 31.69 4.88 6.66
C HIS A 33 30.51 4.89 5.67
N ARG A 34 30.12 3.73 5.12
CA ARG A 34 28.99 3.60 4.19
C ARG A 34 27.67 3.72 4.94
N ASN A 35 27.05 4.90 4.85
CA ASN A 35 25.78 5.20 5.50
C ASN A 35 24.74 5.88 4.60
N ILE A 36 25.00 6.04 3.30
CA ILE A 36 24.01 6.62 2.36
C ILE A 36 23.01 5.55 1.95
N CYS A 37 21.73 5.83 2.15
CA CYS A 37 20.61 5.01 1.68
C CYS A 37 19.87 5.78 0.57
N LEU A 38 19.92 5.26 -0.64
CA LEU A 38 19.15 5.79 -1.77
C LEU A 38 17.70 5.28 -1.67
N ILE A 39 16.72 6.17 -1.83
CA ILE A 39 15.30 5.82 -1.73
C ILE A 39 14.54 6.57 -2.83
N PRO A 40 13.85 5.89 -3.76
CA PRO A 40 12.98 6.54 -4.74
C PRO A 40 11.89 7.40 -4.08
N SER A 41 11.54 8.52 -4.69
CA SER A 41 10.50 9.44 -4.19
C SER A 41 9.11 8.81 -4.13
N SER A 42 8.89 7.70 -4.83
CA SER A 42 7.66 6.89 -4.80
C SER A 42 7.60 5.90 -3.62
N ALA A 43 8.71 5.64 -2.92
CA ALA A 43 8.77 4.61 -1.89
C ALA A 43 7.79 4.89 -0.73
N HIS A 44 7.39 3.84 -0.03
CA HIS A 44 6.57 3.97 1.17
C HIS A 44 7.28 4.78 2.25
N GLY A 45 6.53 5.57 3.03
CA GLY A 45 7.10 6.47 4.03
C GLY A 45 7.89 5.75 5.13
N THR A 46 7.62 4.47 5.37
CA THR A 46 8.39 3.65 6.32
C THR A 46 9.84 3.47 5.87
N ASN A 47 10.12 3.40 4.56
CA ASN A 47 11.47 3.15 4.06
C ASN A 47 12.45 4.22 4.56
N ALA A 48 12.09 5.50 4.41
CA ALA A 48 12.90 6.61 4.89
C ALA A 48 13.03 6.62 6.43
N ALA A 49 11.93 6.36 7.15
CA ALA A 49 11.93 6.29 8.61
C ALA A 49 12.84 5.16 9.13
N SER A 50 12.72 3.96 8.56
CA SER A 50 13.52 2.77 8.87
C SER A 50 15.00 2.99 8.57
N ALA A 51 15.34 3.65 7.46
CA ALA A 51 16.71 3.99 7.12
C ALA A 51 17.34 4.95 8.13
N VAL A 52 16.63 6.00 8.52
CA VAL A 52 17.09 6.93 9.57
C VAL A 52 17.24 6.22 10.91
N MET A 53 16.28 5.36 11.29
CA MET A 53 16.36 4.56 12.51
C MET A 53 17.58 3.62 12.51
N ALA A 54 17.94 3.04 11.36
CA ALA A 54 19.15 2.21 11.21
C ALA A 54 20.46 3.01 11.24
N GLY A 55 20.39 4.34 11.31
CA GLY A 55 21.56 5.24 11.34
C GLY A 55 22.07 5.63 9.96
N MET A 56 21.27 5.45 8.91
CA MET A 56 21.61 5.84 7.54
C MET A 56 21.14 7.27 7.22
N LYS A 57 21.80 7.91 6.26
CA LYS A 57 21.43 9.19 5.67
C LYS A 57 20.65 8.93 4.38
N VAL A 58 19.40 9.38 4.35
CA VAL A 58 18.51 9.22 3.19
C VAL A 58 18.88 10.22 2.10
N VAL A 59 19.04 9.73 0.88
CA VAL A 59 19.14 10.54 -0.34
C VAL A 59 18.01 10.08 -1.26
N VAL A 60 17.07 10.99 -1.53
CA VAL A 60 15.93 10.70 -2.40
C VAL A 60 16.42 10.51 -3.83
N VAL A 61 15.87 9.56 -4.58
CA VAL A 61 16.05 9.37 -6.03
C VAL A 61 14.74 9.75 -6.73
N GLU A 62 14.82 10.49 -7.82
CA GLU A 62 13.63 10.93 -8.55
C GLU A 62 12.98 9.79 -9.33
N CYS A 63 11.70 9.95 -9.64
CA CYS A 63 11.01 9.11 -10.61
C CYS A 63 10.94 9.83 -11.98
N ASP A 64 10.91 9.08 -13.07
CA ASP A 64 10.69 9.63 -14.41
C ASP A 64 9.21 10.00 -14.63
N GLU A 65 8.89 10.58 -15.79
CA GLU A 65 7.52 10.98 -16.14
C GLU A 65 6.52 9.81 -16.22
N LEU A 66 7.03 8.58 -16.40
CA LEU A 66 6.25 7.34 -16.42
C LEU A 66 6.13 6.70 -15.03
N GLY A 67 6.69 7.34 -13.99
CA GLY A 67 6.64 6.86 -12.61
C GLY A 67 7.65 5.76 -12.29
N ASN A 68 8.62 5.45 -13.15
CA ASN A 68 9.69 4.51 -12.83
C ASN A 68 10.81 5.20 -12.06
N VAL A 69 11.68 4.44 -11.40
CA VAL A 69 12.91 5.00 -10.82
C VAL A 69 13.77 5.60 -11.95
N SER A 70 14.16 6.86 -11.82
CA SER A 70 15.03 7.51 -12.80
C SER A 70 16.43 6.90 -12.74
N VAL A 71 16.79 6.09 -13.73
CA VAL A 71 18.11 5.47 -13.84
C VAL A 71 19.22 6.52 -14.00
N GLU A 72 18.92 7.64 -14.67
CA GLU A 72 19.85 8.76 -14.83
C GLU A 72 20.16 9.41 -13.48
N ASP A 73 19.13 9.80 -12.73
CA ASP A 73 19.30 10.44 -11.42
C ASP A 73 19.88 9.47 -10.39
N LEU A 74 19.49 8.19 -10.43
CA LEU A 74 20.12 7.14 -9.64
C LEU A 74 21.63 7.05 -9.92
N SER A 75 22.03 7.01 -11.19
CA SER A 75 23.43 6.92 -11.59
C SER A 75 24.22 8.16 -11.14
N ALA A 76 23.62 9.34 -11.21
CA ALA A 76 24.21 10.58 -10.73
C ALA A 76 24.42 10.55 -9.20
N LYS A 77 23.42 10.10 -8.43
CA LYS A 77 23.48 9.98 -6.96
C LYS A 77 24.44 8.89 -6.51
N ILE A 78 24.51 7.77 -7.22
CA ILE A 78 25.53 6.74 -7.02
C ILE A 78 26.91 7.35 -7.24
N SER A 79 27.14 8.07 -8.33
CA SER A 79 28.44 8.70 -8.61
C SER A 79 28.86 9.69 -7.54
N LEU A 80 27.92 10.51 -7.05
CA LEU A 80 28.15 11.49 -5.99
C LEU A 80 28.45 10.83 -4.63
N HIS A 81 27.83 9.69 -4.33
CA HIS A 81 27.88 9.04 -3.03
C HIS A 81 28.65 7.71 -3.01
N ALA A 82 29.34 7.33 -4.08
CA ALA A 82 29.90 6.00 -4.30
C ALA A 82 30.73 5.46 -3.11
N GLN A 83 31.55 6.32 -2.51
CA GLN A 83 32.39 5.95 -1.35
C GLN A 83 31.58 5.69 -0.08
N ASN A 84 30.42 6.33 0.08
CA ASN A 84 29.58 6.22 1.28
C ASN A 84 28.27 5.44 1.03
N LEU A 85 28.08 4.88 -0.17
CA LEU A 85 26.85 4.18 -0.55
C LEU A 85 26.72 2.88 0.25
N ALA A 86 25.67 2.79 1.07
CA ALA A 86 25.35 1.62 1.88
C ALA A 86 24.28 0.76 1.21
N ALA A 87 23.18 1.39 0.80
CA ALA A 87 22.01 0.67 0.31
C ALA A 87 21.19 1.47 -0.71
N LEU A 88 20.42 0.75 -1.51
CA LEU A 88 19.20 1.22 -2.18
C LEU A 88 18.00 0.51 -1.53
N MET A 89 16.95 1.25 -1.19
CA MET A 89 15.64 0.66 -0.92
C MET A 89 14.73 0.89 -2.13
N VAL A 90 14.20 -0.17 -2.71
CA VAL A 90 13.25 -0.10 -3.83
C VAL A 90 12.05 -1.00 -3.57
N THR A 91 10.88 -0.66 -4.09
CA THR A 91 9.69 -1.52 -4.03
C THR A 91 9.49 -2.17 -5.40
N TYR A 92 9.23 -3.48 -5.46
CA TYR A 92 9.00 -4.15 -6.75
C TYR A 92 7.79 -5.11 -6.67
N PRO A 93 6.79 -4.99 -7.58
CA PRO A 93 6.56 -3.84 -8.46
C PRO A 93 6.45 -2.54 -7.66
N SER A 94 6.67 -1.39 -8.30
CA SER A 94 6.72 -0.10 -7.60
C SER A 94 5.39 0.20 -6.92
N THR A 95 5.40 1.17 -6.00
CA THR A 95 4.18 1.70 -5.36
C THR A 95 3.24 2.40 -6.35
N HIS A 96 3.68 2.63 -7.59
CA HIS A 96 2.82 3.07 -8.69
C HIS A 96 2.04 1.91 -9.34
N GLY A 97 2.23 0.67 -8.88
CA GLY A 97 1.56 -0.51 -9.44
C GLY A 97 2.13 -0.94 -10.80
N VAL A 98 3.41 -0.66 -11.09
CA VAL A 98 4.02 -0.99 -12.38
C VAL A 98 5.28 -1.86 -12.23
N PHE A 99 5.48 -2.76 -13.20
CA PHE A 99 6.71 -3.53 -13.32
C PHE A 99 7.76 -2.72 -14.08
N GLU A 100 8.77 -2.23 -13.36
CA GLU A 100 9.91 -1.54 -13.99
C GLU A 100 10.79 -2.54 -14.75
N THR A 101 11.12 -2.23 -16.00
CA THR A 101 11.97 -3.10 -16.84
C THR A 101 13.45 -2.97 -16.50
N ALA A 102 13.86 -1.87 -15.88
CA ALA A 102 15.24 -1.59 -15.49
C ALA A 102 15.66 -2.19 -14.13
N ILE A 103 14.80 -2.95 -13.42
CA ILE A 103 15.07 -3.38 -12.03
C ILE A 103 16.40 -4.12 -11.85
N THR A 104 16.77 -5.00 -12.81
CA THR A 104 18.04 -5.73 -12.74
C THR A 104 19.24 -4.80 -12.98
N GLN A 105 19.11 -3.84 -13.88
CA GLN A 105 20.14 -2.82 -14.12
C GLN A 105 20.33 -1.93 -12.88
N ILE A 106 19.23 -1.49 -12.26
CA ILE A 106 19.24 -0.70 -11.02
C ILE A 106 19.99 -1.44 -9.91
N CYS A 107 19.71 -2.73 -9.72
CA CYS A 107 20.42 -3.54 -8.73
C CYS A 107 21.93 -3.63 -9.04
N GLY A 108 22.28 -3.88 -10.32
CA GLY A 108 23.67 -3.94 -10.78
C GLY A 108 24.45 -2.65 -10.53
N LEU A 109 23.87 -1.48 -10.82
CA LEU A 109 24.51 -0.18 -10.58
C LEU A 109 24.84 0.05 -9.11
N VAL A 110 23.95 -0.37 -8.20
CA VAL A 110 24.18 -0.26 -6.75
C VAL A 110 25.28 -1.21 -6.29
N HIS A 111 25.27 -2.44 -6.80
CA HIS A 111 26.30 -3.45 -6.49
C HIS A 111 27.68 -3.05 -7.00
N ASP A 112 27.77 -2.52 -8.23
CA ASP A 112 29.03 -2.04 -8.82
C ASP A 112 29.66 -0.90 -8.00
N ALA A 113 28.84 -0.10 -7.31
CA ALA A 113 29.27 0.95 -6.39
C ALA A 113 29.52 0.47 -4.95
N GLY A 114 29.39 -0.84 -4.69
CA GLY A 114 29.64 -1.47 -3.39
C GLY A 114 28.47 -1.40 -2.41
N GLY A 115 27.31 -0.91 -2.82
CA GLY A 115 26.09 -0.89 -2.02
C GLY A 115 25.37 -2.25 -1.96
N GLN A 116 24.28 -2.31 -1.20
CA GLN A 116 23.37 -3.46 -1.13
C GLN A 116 21.95 -3.07 -1.55
N VAL A 117 21.17 -4.02 -2.02
CA VAL A 117 19.81 -3.76 -2.49
C VAL A 117 18.80 -4.37 -1.53
N TYR A 118 18.06 -3.49 -0.87
CA TYR A 118 16.86 -3.84 -0.12
C TYR A 118 15.64 -3.72 -1.04
N VAL A 119 14.90 -4.81 -1.22
CA VAL A 119 13.62 -4.78 -1.92
C VAL A 119 12.49 -4.86 -0.90
N ASP A 120 11.66 -3.82 -0.85
CA ASP A 120 10.40 -3.84 -0.12
C ASP A 120 9.46 -4.88 -0.75
N GLY A 121 9.08 -5.88 0.05
CA GLY A 121 8.24 -7.00 -0.37
C GLY A 121 6.77 -6.81 -0.01
N ALA A 122 6.30 -5.61 0.30
CA ALA A 122 4.87 -5.34 0.51
C ALA A 122 4.02 -5.67 -0.71
N ASN A 123 4.60 -5.56 -1.92
CA ASN A 123 3.94 -5.80 -3.20
C ASN A 123 4.21 -7.22 -3.75
N LEU A 124 4.64 -8.16 -2.90
CA LEU A 124 4.99 -9.52 -3.33
C LEU A 124 3.79 -10.29 -3.90
N ASN A 125 2.54 -9.86 -3.66
CA ASN A 125 1.36 -10.52 -4.25
C ASN A 125 1.37 -10.51 -5.78
N ALA A 126 2.07 -9.55 -6.39
CA ALA A 126 2.30 -9.48 -7.83
C ALA A 126 3.47 -10.37 -8.33
N LEU A 127 4.18 -11.06 -7.45
CA LEU A 127 5.43 -11.77 -7.78
C LEU A 127 5.41 -13.26 -7.45
N VAL A 128 4.61 -13.72 -6.49
CA VAL A 128 4.67 -15.11 -6.02
C VAL A 128 4.45 -16.10 -7.17
N GLY A 129 5.42 -16.98 -7.39
CA GLY A 129 5.37 -17.97 -8.49
C GLY A 129 5.70 -17.42 -9.89
N LEU A 130 5.88 -16.10 -10.05
CA LEU A 130 6.24 -15.46 -11.33
C LEU A 130 7.67 -14.94 -11.35
N ALA A 131 8.12 -14.31 -10.26
CA ALA A 131 9.44 -13.73 -10.16
C ALA A 131 10.03 -13.94 -8.76
N GLN A 132 11.35 -13.83 -8.66
CA GLN A 132 12.08 -14.06 -7.41
C GLN A 132 13.03 -12.89 -7.17
N PRO A 133 12.79 -12.03 -6.16
CA PRO A 133 13.63 -10.84 -5.93
C PRO A 133 15.12 -11.09 -5.88
N GLY A 134 15.53 -12.17 -5.20
CA GLY A 134 16.93 -12.56 -5.18
C GLY A 134 17.54 -12.76 -6.58
N LYS A 135 16.79 -13.27 -7.56
CA LYS A 135 17.32 -13.57 -8.91
C LYS A 135 17.57 -12.33 -9.75
N PHE A 136 16.88 -11.21 -9.48
CA PHE A 136 17.08 -9.97 -10.21
C PHE A 136 17.99 -8.96 -9.49
N GLY A 137 18.61 -9.36 -8.37
CA GLY A 137 19.65 -8.58 -7.70
C GLY A 137 19.31 -8.09 -6.29
N ALA A 138 18.18 -8.49 -5.71
CA ALA A 138 17.87 -8.13 -4.33
C ALA A 138 18.71 -8.94 -3.32
N ASP A 139 19.29 -8.26 -2.33
CA ASP A 139 20.08 -8.87 -1.26
C ASP A 139 19.24 -9.24 -0.05
N VAL A 140 18.27 -8.40 0.28
CA VAL A 140 17.38 -8.58 1.43
C VAL A 140 16.00 -7.98 1.14
N SER A 141 14.96 -8.60 1.69
CA SER A 141 13.60 -8.10 1.66
C SER A 141 12.93 -8.37 3.00
N HIS A 142 11.95 -7.55 3.35
CA HIS A 142 10.90 -7.99 4.25
C HIS A 142 9.70 -8.49 3.46
N LEU A 143 8.84 -9.29 4.09
CA LEU A 143 7.52 -9.65 3.57
C LEU A 143 6.44 -9.13 4.50
N ASN A 144 5.29 -8.68 3.99
CA ASN A 144 4.11 -8.44 4.84
C ASN A 144 3.25 -9.70 4.87
N LEU A 145 3.39 -10.53 5.91
CA LEU A 145 2.54 -11.73 6.04
C LEU A 145 1.05 -11.39 6.20
N HIS A 146 0.76 -10.18 6.68
CA HIS A 146 -0.57 -9.60 6.85
C HIS A 146 -1.12 -8.92 5.60
N LYS A 147 -0.36 -8.95 4.50
CA LYS A 147 -0.83 -8.61 3.16
C LYS A 147 -0.85 -9.86 2.30
N THR A 148 0.30 -10.24 1.73
CA THR A 148 0.44 -11.34 0.76
C THR A 148 0.10 -12.73 1.31
N PHE A 149 0.26 -12.96 2.62
CA PHE A 149 0.16 -14.31 3.21
C PHE A 149 -0.92 -14.44 4.29
N CYS A 150 -2.01 -13.71 4.10
CA CYS A 150 -3.32 -13.92 4.74
C CYS A 150 -3.41 -13.74 6.26
N ILE A 151 -2.38 -13.24 6.97
CA ILE A 151 -2.61 -12.79 8.34
C ILE A 151 -3.65 -11.66 8.31
N PRO A 152 -4.71 -11.71 9.14
CA PRO A 152 -5.79 -10.72 9.08
C PRO A 152 -5.30 -9.33 9.49
N HIS A 153 -5.77 -8.30 8.77
CA HIS A 153 -5.40 -6.90 9.00
C HIS A 153 -5.81 -6.35 10.40
N GLY A 154 -6.86 -6.90 11.01
CA GLY A 154 -7.25 -6.64 12.40
C GLY A 154 -7.59 -5.18 12.77
N GLY A 155 -7.88 -4.33 11.78
CA GLY A 155 -8.14 -2.90 12.02
C GLY A 155 -6.88 -2.06 12.27
N GLY A 156 -5.70 -2.55 11.85
CA GLY A 156 -4.42 -1.86 12.03
C GLY A 156 -3.32 -2.72 12.67
N GLY A 157 -3.49 -4.04 12.69
CA GLY A 157 -2.59 -5.01 13.32
C GLY A 157 -3.37 -6.19 13.90
N PRO A 158 -2.73 -7.35 14.11
CA PRO A 158 -1.28 -7.57 14.15
C PRO A 158 -0.65 -7.79 12.77
N GLY A 159 0.66 -7.59 12.70
CA GLY A 159 1.48 -7.95 11.55
C GLY A 159 2.59 -8.94 11.93
N VAL A 160 3.25 -9.47 10.90
CA VAL A 160 4.57 -10.09 10.97
C VAL A 160 5.33 -9.66 9.72
N GLY A 161 6.57 -9.23 9.89
CA GLY A 161 7.42 -8.72 8.82
C GLY A 161 8.73 -9.49 8.71
N PRO A 162 8.71 -10.80 8.38
CA PRO A 162 9.93 -11.58 8.35
C PRO A 162 10.92 -10.98 7.35
N VAL A 163 12.19 -10.93 7.76
CA VAL A 163 13.28 -10.48 6.90
C VAL A 163 13.96 -11.70 6.29
N ILE A 164 14.09 -11.70 4.97
CA ILE A 164 14.70 -12.76 4.17
C ILE A 164 15.87 -12.20 3.39
N CYS A 165 16.98 -12.92 3.35
CA CYS A 165 18.19 -12.38 2.76
C CYS A 165 19.00 -13.43 1.99
N ARG A 166 19.96 -12.93 1.19
CA ARG A 166 21.00 -13.71 0.55
C ARG A 166 22.01 -14.21 1.59
N ALA A 167 22.73 -15.28 1.22
CA ALA A 167 23.62 -15.99 2.13
C ALA A 167 24.65 -15.10 2.84
N HIS A 168 25.19 -14.07 2.16
CA HIS A 168 26.20 -13.18 2.75
C HIS A 168 25.64 -12.26 3.84
N LEU A 169 24.32 -12.00 3.87
CA LEU A 169 23.68 -11.22 4.92
C LEU A 169 23.17 -12.09 6.09
N ALA A 170 23.12 -13.42 5.92
CA ALA A 170 22.58 -14.33 6.92
C ALA A 170 23.23 -14.23 8.31
N PRO A 171 24.57 -14.05 8.45
CA PRO A 171 25.22 -13.87 9.76
C PRO A 171 24.80 -12.60 10.50
N PHE A 172 24.17 -11.64 9.82
CA PHE A 172 23.81 -10.33 10.36
C PHE A 172 22.31 -10.18 10.61
N LEU A 173 21.53 -11.25 10.41
CA LEU A 173 20.11 -11.26 10.78
C LEU A 173 19.93 -11.15 12.31
N PRO A 174 18.76 -10.65 12.78
CA PRO A 174 18.46 -10.51 14.20
C PRO A 174 18.67 -11.81 14.99
N ASN A 175 19.10 -11.69 16.26
CA ASN A 175 19.19 -12.80 17.21
C ASN A 175 18.50 -12.47 18.53
N HIS A 176 18.49 -13.39 19.51
CA HIS A 176 17.83 -13.16 20.79
C HIS A 176 18.59 -13.78 21.98
N PRO A 177 18.80 -13.06 23.10
CA PRO A 177 19.59 -13.57 24.22
C PRO A 177 18.89 -14.68 25.02
N LEU A 178 17.56 -14.76 24.96
CA LEU A 178 16.78 -15.78 25.66
C LEU A 178 16.57 -17.07 24.85
N ASP A 179 16.91 -17.07 23.55
CA ASP A 179 16.74 -18.24 22.69
C ASP A 179 17.84 -18.27 21.61
N PRO A 180 18.84 -19.17 21.72
CA PRO A 180 19.95 -19.26 20.77
C PRO A 180 19.53 -19.78 19.39
N THR A 181 18.30 -20.29 19.23
CA THR A 181 17.77 -20.73 17.94
C THR A 181 17.17 -19.57 17.13
N ALA A 182 16.96 -18.42 17.76
CA ALA A 182 16.29 -17.27 17.17
C ALA A 182 17.20 -16.35 16.35
N GLY A 183 18.10 -16.93 15.55
CA GLY A 183 19.03 -16.21 14.67
C GLY A 183 20.51 -16.55 14.90
N PRO A 184 21.43 -15.97 14.11
CA PRO A 184 22.87 -16.23 14.23
C PRO A 184 23.46 -15.62 15.51
N ALA A 185 24.45 -16.27 16.12
CA ALA A 185 25.14 -15.72 17.30
C ALA A 185 25.80 -14.34 17.03
N THR A 186 26.12 -14.05 15.77
CA THR A 186 26.73 -12.79 15.29
C THR A 186 25.70 -11.69 14.99
N GLY A 187 24.41 -11.94 15.18
CA GLY A 187 23.34 -10.97 14.92
C GLY A 187 23.40 -9.73 15.83
N PRO A 188 22.71 -8.64 15.45
CA PRO A 188 22.72 -7.33 16.14
C PRO A 188 22.07 -7.30 17.52
N GLY A 189 21.44 -8.39 17.97
CA GLY A 189 20.53 -8.39 19.11
C GLY A 189 19.05 -8.40 18.71
N PRO A 190 18.17 -8.26 19.70
CA PRO A 190 16.71 -8.27 19.50
C PRO A 190 16.19 -7.03 18.77
N ILE A 191 15.41 -7.26 17.72
CA ILE A 191 14.53 -6.28 17.06
C ILE A 191 13.12 -6.33 17.67
N SER A 192 12.71 -7.48 18.19
CA SER A 192 11.43 -7.67 18.88
C SER A 192 11.66 -8.30 20.25
N ALA A 193 10.75 -8.03 21.19
CA ALA A 193 10.87 -8.49 22.57
C ALA A 193 10.79 -10.02 22.72
N ALA A 194 10.12 -10.71 21.80
CA ALA A 194 10.04 -12.17 21.76
C ALA A 194 10.95 -12.71 20.64
N PRO A 195 11.60 -13.89 20.82
CA PRO A 195 12.57 -14.42 19.86
C PRO A 195 12.03 -14.60 18.42
N PHE A 196 10.73 -14.88 18.29
CA PHE A 196 10.04 -15.07 17.01
C PHE A 196 8.83 -14.13 16.85
N GLY A 197 8.89 -12.96 17.48
CA GLY A 197 7.82 -11.96 17.43
C GLY A 197 6.45 -12.54 17.82
N SER A 198 5.44 -12.29 16.99
CA SER A 198 4.06 -12.78 17.16
C SER A 198 3.92 -14.23 16.65
N ALA A 199 4.61 -15.19 17.28
CA ALA A 199 4.72 -16.55 16.77
C ALA A 199 3.37 -17.29 16.59
N SER A 200 2.36 -16.97 17.40
CA SER A 200 1.05 -17.65 17.39
C SER A 200 0.25 -17.45 16.09
N ILE A 201 0.56 -16.41 15.30
CA ILE A 201 -0.14 -16.11 14.04
C ILE A 201 0.62 -16.57 12.79
N LEU A 202 1.86 -17.04 12.93
CA LEU A 202 2.63 -17.65 11.83
C LEU A 202 1.94 -18.87 11.17
N PRO A 203 1.19 -19.72 11.90
CA PRO A 203 0.47 -20.83 11.29
C PRO A 203 -0.53 -20.42 10.20
N ILE A 204 -1.02 -19.16 10.19
CA ILE A 204 -1.95 -18.66 9.17
C ILE A 204 -1.26 -18.66 7.80
N SER A 205 -0.11 -17.99 7.69
CA SER A 205 0.68 -17.94 6.45
C SER A 205 1.22 -19.31 6.08
N TRP A 206 1.64 -20.12 7.06
CA TRP A 206 2.04 -21.50 6.80
C TRP A 206 0.90 -22.30 6.17
N ALA A 207 -0.32 -22.24 6.72
CA ALA A 207 -1.47 -22.95 6.22
C ALA A 207 -1.81 -22.51 4.79
N TYR A 208 -1.85 -21.20 4.53
CA TYR A 208 -2.08 -20.65 3.18
C TYR A 208 -1.07 -21.22 2.18
N ILE A 209 0.23 -21.13 2.45
CA ILE A 209 1.29 -21.65 1.57
C ILE A 209 1.12 -23.15 1.33
N ARG A 210 0.81 -23.93 2.38
CA ARG A 210 0.69 -25.40 2.29
C ARG A 210 -0.57 -25.85 1.56
N LEU A 211 -1.68 -25.14 1.71
CA LEU A 211 -2.95 -25.47 1.06
C LEU A 211 -2.96 -25.04 -0.42
N MET A 212 -2.40 -23.88 -0.73
CA MET A 212 -2.30 -23.38 -2.11
C MET A 212 -1.28 -24.18 -2.93
N GLY A 213 -0.15 -24.53 -2.32
CA GLY A 213 0.99 -25.12 -3.03
C GLY A 213 1.54 -24.19 -4.11
N GLY A 214 2.56 -24.64 -4.85
CA GLY A 214 3.21 -23.79 -5.86
C GLY A 214 2.28 -23.34 -6.99
N ALA A 215 1.40 -24.24 -7.46
CA ALA A 215 0.45 -23.94 -8.53
C ALA A 215 -0.63 -22.95 -8.08
N GLY A 216 -1.21 -23.14 -6.89
CA GLY A 216 -2.21 -22.23 -6.35
C GLY A 216 -1.64 -20.85 -6.05
N LEU A 217 -0.43 -20.77 -5.47
CA LEU A 217 0.24 -19.49 -5.21
C LEU A 217 0.53 -18.71 -6.51
N LYS A 218 0.99 -19.39 -7.57
CA LYS A 218 1.18 -18.76 -8.87
C LYS A 218 -0.14 -18.26 -9.45
N HIS A 219 -1.19 -19.08 -9.36
CA HIS A 219 -2.51 -18.72 -9.86
C HIS A 219 -3.11 -17.52 -9.11
N ALA A 220 -2.95 -17.45 -7.79
CA ALA A 220 -3.35 -16.30 -6.99
C ALA A 220 -2.70 -15.01 -7.51
N THR A 221 -1.38 -15.00 -7.70
CA THR A 221 -0.68 -13.85 -8.29
C THR A 221 -1.16 -13.49 -9.70
N GLU A 222 -1.40 -14.48 -10.57
CA GLU A 222 -1.94 -14.24 -11.92
C GLU A 222 -3.33 -13.58 -11.86
N VAL A 223 -4.20 -14.03 -10.97
CA VAL A 223 -5.56 -13.48 -10.81
C VAL A 223 -5.52 -12.09 -10.17
N ALA A 224 -4.64 -11.83 -9.19
CA ALA A 224 -4.48 -10.49 -8.63
C ALA A 224 -4.10 -9.46 -9.71
N ILE A 225 -3.16 -9.81 -10.59
CA ILE A 225 -2.77 -8.96 -11.73
C ILE A 225 -3.92 -8.82 -12.73
N LEU A 226 -4.64 -9.90 -13.03
CA LEU A 226 -5.80 -9.89 -13.93
C LEU A 226 -6.91 -8.95 -13.42
N SER A 227 -7.29 -9.08 -12.14
CA SER A 227 -8.33 -8.28 -11.50
C SER A 227 -8.00 -6.79 -11.52
N ALA A 228 -6.76 -6.42 -11.23
CA ALA A 228 -6.31 -5.03 -11.27
C ALA A 228 -6.36 -4.47 -12.70
N ASN A 229 -5.88 -5.22 -13.70
CA ASN A 229 -5.96 -4.80 -15.10
C ASN A 229 -7.40 -4.74 -15.62
N TYR A 230 -8.30 -5.62 -15.13
CA TYR A 230 -9.72 -5.57 -15.45
C TYR A 230 -10.36 -4.26 -14.97
N ILE A 231 -10.14 -3.89 -13.71
CA ILE A 231 -10.60 -2.60 -13.15
C ILE A 231 -9.99 -1.43 -13.91
N ALA A 232 -8.65 -1.41 -14.07
CA ALA A 232 -7.94 -0.34 -14.74
C ALA A 232 -8.50 -0.11 -16.15
N LYS A 233 -8.69 -1.19 -16.92
CA LYS A 233 -9.23 -1.10 -18.30
C LYS A 233 -10.64 -0.54 -18.35
N LYS A 234 -11.51 -0.93 -17.41
CA LYS A 234 -12.92 -0.51 -17.35
C LYS A 234 -13.08 0.93 -16.87
N LEU A 235 -12.22 1.38 -15.96
CA LEU A 235 -12.30 2.73 -15.38
C LEU A 235 -11.50 3.78 -16.15
N ASN A 236 -10.48 3.40 -16.93
CA ASN A 236 -9.63 4.35 -17.67
C ASN A 236 -10.39 5.40 -18.52
N PRO A 237 -11.52 5.08 -19.20
CA PRO A 237 -12.28 6.09 -19.93
C PRO A 237 -12.92 7.20 -19.07
N TYR A 238 -13.06 6.96 -17.77
CA TYR A 238 -13.71 7.85 -16.80
C TYR A 238 -12.68 8.50 -15.88
N TYR A 239 -11.77 7.69 -15.36
CA TYR A 239 -10.68 8.09 -14.49
C TYR A 239 -9.37 7.62 -15.12
N PRO A 240 -8.54 8.52 -15.68
CA PRO A 240 -7.31 8.13 -16.34
C PRO A 240 -6.41 7.30 -15.41
N VAL A 241 -5.90 6.16 -15.90
CA VAL A 241 -4.89 5.37 -15.20
C VAL A 241 -3.56 6.13 -15.31
N LEU A 242 -2.99 6.50 -14.16
CA LEU A 242 -1.87 7.43 -14.11
C LEU A 242 -0.56 6.82 -14.64
N TYR A 243 -0.28 5.56 -14.28
CA TYR A 243 0.94 4.86 -14.65
C TYR A 243 0.64 3.46 -15.20
N THR A 244 1.38 3.06 -16.22
CA THR A 244 1.34 1.72 -16.81
C THR A 244 2.74 1.27 -17.20
N GLY A 245 3.00 -0.04 -17.21
CA GLY A 245 4.20 -0.59 -17.83
C GLY A 245 4.20 -0.47 -19.36
N GLU A 246 5.26 -0.97 -20.01
CA GLU A 246 5.52 -0.81 -21.46
C GLU A 246 4.36 -1.25 -22.38
N ASN A 247 3.56 -2.23 -21.96
CA ASN A 247 2.43 -2.77 -22.74
C ASN A 247 1.07 -2.17 -22.34
N GLY A 248 1.05 -1.06 -21.59
CA GLY A 248 -0.19 -0.43 -21.11
C GLY A 248 -0.90 -1.25 -20.03
N LEU A 249 -0.17 -2.12 -19.32
CA LEU A 249 -0.68 -2.96 -18.24
C LEU A 249 -0.13 -2.51 -16.89
N VAL A 250 -0.92 -2.75 -15.85
CA VAL A 250 -0.52 -2.57 -14.44
C VAL A 250 -0.12 -3.91 -13.82
N ALA A 251 0.42 -3.88 -12.60
CA ALA A 251 0.68 -5.07 -11.79
C ALA A 251 -0.59 -5.50 -11.03
N HIS A 252 -0.50 -5.69 -9.71
CA HIS A 252 -1.64 -6.03 -8.83
C HIS A 252 -2.50 -4.83 -8.38
N GLU A 253 -2.11 -3.60 -8.73
CA GLU A 253 -2.81 -2.38 -8.32
C GLU A 253 -2.70 -1.32 -9.42
N CYS A 254 -3.62 -0.35 -9.44
CA CYS A 254 -3.58 0.78 -10.36
C CYS A 254 -3.90 2.11 -9.68
N ILE A 255 -3.36 3.20 -10.20
CA ILE A 255 -3.66 4.56 -9.74
C ILE A 255 -4.59 5.26 -10.71
N LEU A 256 -5.72 5.76 -10.21
CA LEU A 256 -6.66 6.61 -10.94
C LEU A 256 -6.37 8.08 -10.65
N ASP A 257 -6.18 8.88 -11.70
CA ASP A 257 -5.87 10.30 -11.60
C ASP A 257 -7.14 11.15 -11.54
N LEU A 258 -7.41 11.74 -10.37
CA LEU A 258 -8.53 12.64 -10.12
C LEU A 258 -8.10 14.11 -10.11
N ARG A 259 -6.82 14.43 -10.34
CA ARG A 259 -6.30 15.79 -10.17
C ARG A 259 -6.91 16.77 -11.17
N GLN A 260 -7.03 16.38 -12.45
CA GLN A 260 -7.67 17.23 -13.45
C GLN A 260 -9.18 17.34 -13.21
N ILE A 261 -9.83 16.25 -12.79
CA ILE A 261 -11.24 16.25 -12.40
C ILE A 261 -11.47 17.25 -11.26
N THR A 262 -10.60 17.26 -10.25
CA THR A 262 -10.65 18.19 -9.13
C THR A 262 -10.54 19.64 -9.60
N LYS A 263 -9.58 19.95 -10.48
CA LYS A 263 -9.42 21.31 -11.06
C LYS A 263 -10.65 21.78 -11.83
N ASP A 264 -11.28 20.87 -12.58
CA ASP A 264 -12.40 21.21 -13.47
C ASP A 264 -13.75 21.28 -12.75
N SER A 265 -13.93 20.55 -11.65
CA SER A 265 -15.23 20.36 -11.01
C SER A 265 -15.30 20.82 -9.54
N GLY A 266 -14.16 21.01 -8.88
CA GLY A 266 -14.08 21.18 -7.43
C GLY A 266 -14.27 19.89 -6.62
N VAL A 267 -14.67 18.78 -7.25
CA VAL A 267 -14.84 17.47 -6.58
C VAL A 267 -13.49 16.87 -6.26
N THR A 268 -13.27 16.55 -4.99
CA THR A 268 -12.00 16.03 -4.47
C THR A 268 -11.97 14.50 -4.37
N VAL A 269 -10.77 13.94 -4.14
CA VAL A 269 -10.62 12.52 -3.75
C VAL A 269 -11.42 12.19 -2.50
N ASP A 270 -11.46 13.08 -1.51
CA ASP A 270 -12.25 12.87 -0.29
C ASP A 270 -13.74 12.75 -0.60
N ASP A 271 -14.26 13.55 -1.52
CA ASP A 271 -15.66 13.48 -1.94
C ASP A 271 -15.98 12.11 -2.56
N VAL A 272 -15.15 11.63 -3.49
CA VAL A 272 -15.31 10.31 -4.10
C VAL A 272 -15.22 9.20 -3.04
N ALA A 273 -14.24 9.29 -2.14
CA ALA A 273 -14.04 8.32 -1.08
C ALA A 273 -15.21 8.26 -0.09
N LYS A 274 -15.77 9.41 0.31
CA LYS A 274 -16.96 9.44 1.17
C LYS A 274 -18.18 8.96 0.41
N ARG A 275 -18.31 9.31 -0.87
CA ARG A 275 -19.44 8.89 -1.69
C ARG A 275 -19.46 7.37 -1.90
N LEU A 276 -18.31 6.72 -2.06
CA LEU A 276 -18.20 5.26 -2.12
C LEU A 276 -18.84 4.54 -0.91
N MET A 277 -18.86 5.16 0.27
CA MET A 277 -19.54 4.60 1.45
C MET A 277 -21.05 4.46 1.21
N ASP A 278 -21.66 5.40 0.49
CA ASP A 278 -23.07 5.34 0.12
C ASP A 278 -23.35 4.23 -0.90
N PHE A 279 -22.34 3.81 -1.65
CA PHE A 279 -22.32 2.64 -2.53
C PHE A 279 -21.88 1.34 -1.80
N GLY A 280 -21.65 1.42 -0.48
CA GLY A 280 -21.26 0.28 0.37
C GLY A 280 -19.85 -0.23 0.11
N PHE A 281 -18.93 0.67 -0.20
CA PHE A 281 -17.51 0.38 -0.32
C PHE A 281 -16.71 1.19 0.69
N HIS A 282 -15.71 0.55 1.27
CA HIS A 282 -14.58 1.28 1.84
C HIS A 282 -13.79 1.91 0.68
N ALA A 283 -13.30 3.13 0.87
CA ALA A 283 -12.50 3.80 -0.16
C ALA A 283 -11.17 3.05 -0.39
N PRO A 284 -10.64 3.04 -1.62
CA PRO A 284 -9.27 2.62 -1.89
C PRO A 284 -8.25 3.52 -1.17
N THR A 285 -6.97 3.21 -1.29
CA THR A 285 -5.90 4.06 -0.75
C THR A 285 -5.97 5.45 -1.39
N MET A 286 -5.97 6.49 -0.56
CA MET A 286 -6.19 7.88 -0.98
C MET A 286 -4.89 8.69 -0.94
N SER A 287 -4.64 9.48 -1.98
CA SER A 287 -3.57 10.51 -2.00
C SER A 287 -2.15 10.00 -1.72
N PHE A 288 -1.91 8.70 -1.90
CA PHE A 288 -0.61 8.05 -1.83
C PHE A 288 -0.54 6.96 -2.91
N PRO A 289 0.60 6.81 -3.62
CA PRO A 289 1.82 7.63 -3.52
C PRO A 289 1.71 9.02 -4.16
N VAL A 290 0.65 9.29 -4.93
CA VAL A 290 0.44 10.59 -5.59
C VAL A 290 -0.72 11.35 -4.94
N PRO A 291 -0.50 12.58 -4.43
CA PRO A 291 -1.58 13.41 -3.88
C PRO A 291 -2.72 13.66 -4.87
N GLY A 292 -3.96 13.55 -4.41
CA GLY A 292 -5.13 13.78 -5.26
C GLY A 292 -5.46 12.62 -6.21
N THR A 293 -5.00 11.41 -5.91
CA THR A 293 -5.31 10.19 -6.66
C THR A 293 -5.94 9.10 -5.78
N LEU A 294 -6.45 8.04 -6.40
CA LEU A 294 -6.92 6.81 -5.74
C LEU A 294 -6.10 5.63 -6.23
N MET A 295 -5.56 4.81 -5.33
CA MET A 295 -4.84 3.58 -5.65
C MET A 295 -5.68 2.37 -5.26
N ILE A 296 -5.93 1.48 -6.23
CA ILE A 296 -6.88 0.36 -6.13
C ILE A 296 -6.13 -0.96 -6.29
N GLU A 297 -6.26 -1.84 -5.29
CA GLU A 297 -5.76 -3.22 -5.29
C GLU A 297 -6.95 -4.17 -4.98
N PRO A 298 -7.50 -4.90 -5.97
CA PRO A 298 -8.66 -5.78 -5.74
C PRO A 298 -8.30 -7.13 -5.12
N THR A 299 -7.03 -7.54 -5.20
CA THR A 299 -6.55 -8.90 -4.89
C THR A 299 -7.16 -9.98 -5.79
N GLU A 300 -6.74 -11.22 -5.57
CA GLU A 300 -7.27 -12.41 -6.25
C GLU A 300 -8.53 -13.00 -5.62
N SER A 301 -8.90 -12.54 -4.42
CA SER A 301 -9.94 -13.18 -3.61
C SER A 301 -11.35 -12.65 -3.90
N GLU A 302 -11.44 -11.48 -4.55
CA GLU A 302 -12.72 -10.89 -4.94
C GLU A 302 -13.17 -11.44 -6.30
N ASP A 303 -14.43 -11.87 -6.39
CA ASP A 303 -15.00 -12.39 -7.63
C ASP A 303 -15.37 -11.25 -8.60
N ILE A 304 -15.62 -11.62 -9.86
CA ILE A 304 -15.94 -10.65 -10.91
C ILE A 304 -17.21 -9.83 -10.60
N VAL A 305 -18.15 -10.38 -9.83
CA VAL A 305 -19.40 -9.69 -9.48
C VAL A 305 -19.09 -8.51 -8.54
N GLU A 306 -18.21 -8.71 -7.58
CA GLU A 306 -17.76 -7.65 -6.67
C GLU A 306 -16.92 -6.60 -7.40
N LEU A 307 -16.02 -7.02 -8.32
CA LEU A 307 -15.26 -6.07 -9.14
C LEU A 307 -16.18 -5.20 -10.01
N ASP A 308 -17.19 -5.81 -10.65
CA ASP A 308 -18.16 -5.09 -11.48
C ASP A 308 -19.03 -4.15 -10.63
N ARG A 309 -19.37 -4.53 -9.37
CA ARG A 309 -20.09 -3.66 -8.43
C ARG A 309 -19.28 -2.40 -8.10
N PHE A 310 -17.97 -2.56 -7.85
CA PHE A 310 -17.07 -1.43 -7.59
C PHE A 310 -16.92 -0.54 -8.84
N ILE A 311 -16.73 -1.14 -10.01
CA ILE A 311 -16.64 -0.41 -11.29
C ILE A 311 -17.93 0.38 -11.56
N ALA A 312 -19.10 -0.23 -11.36
CA ALA A 312 -20.38 0.43 -11.54
C ALA A 312 -20.57 1.61 -10.56
N ALA A 313 -20.14 1.46 -9.31
CA ALA A 313 -20.13 2.54 -8.33
C ALA A 313 -19.25 3.71 -8.77
N MET A 314 -18.01 3.44 -9.20
CA MET A 314 -17.11 4.48 -9.71
C MET A 314 -17.67 5.17 -10.97
N ILE A 315 -18.26 4.44 -11.91
CA ILE A 315 -18.88 5.03 -13.12
C ILE A 315 -20.08 5.91 -12.74
N ALA A 316 -20.91 5.50 -11.78
CA ALA A 316 -22.01 6.31 -11.30
C ALA A 316 -21.54 7.58 -10.59
N ILE A 317 -20.48 7.49 -9.78
CA ILE A 317 -19.83 8.65 -9.16
C ILE A 317 -19.29 9.59 -10.24
N PHE A 318 -18.71 9.07 -11.33
CA PHE A 318 -18.27 9.90 -12.45
C PHE A 318 -19.43 10.65 -13.11
N ALA A 319 -20.60 10.02 -13.25
CA ALA A 319 -21.79 10.71 -13.74
C ALA A 319 -22.23 11.85 -12.79
N GLU A 320 -22.16 11.66 -11.46
CA GLU A 320 -22.42 12.72 -10.49
C GLU A 320 -21.40 13.88 -10.61
N ILE A 321 -20.13 13.58 -10.91
CA ILE A 321 -19.09 14.58 -11.18
C ILE A 321 -19.42 15.37 -12.45
N GLU A 322 -19.87 14.70 -13.51
CA GLU A 322 -20.27 15.32 -14.76
C GLU A 322 -21.49 16.24 -14.60
N ASP A 323 -22.43 15.90 -13.72
CA ASP A 323 -23.55 16.79 -13.35
C ASP A 323 -23.05 18.09 -12.73
N VAL A 324 -22.03 18.03 -11.86
CA VAL A 324 -21.38 19.22 -11.28
C VAL A 324 -20.68 20.04 -12.37
N ARG A 325 -19.88 19.39 -13.24
CA ARG A 325 -19.15 20.08 -14.34
C ARG A 325 -20.09 20.78 -15.33
N LYS A 326 -21.25 20.19 -15.59
CA LYS A 326 -22.27 20.74 -16.50
C LYS A 326 -23.19 21.78 -15.84
N GLY A 327 -23.03 22.01 -14.54
CA GLY A 327 -23.90 22.92 -13.78
C GLY A 327 -25.33 22.42 -13.62
N VAL A 328 -25.57 21.11 -13.75
CA VAL A 328 -26.87 20.50 -13.44
C VAL A 328 -27.14 20.64 -11.94
N ARG A 329 -26.09 20.59 -11.11
CA ARG A 329 -26.08 20.84 -9.67
C ARG A 329 -24.81 21.59 -9.29
N THR A 330 -24.83 22.34 -8.18
CA THR A 330 -23.59 22.88 -7.61
C THR A 330 -22.83 21.78 -6.86
N HIS A 331 -21.54 21.97 -6.61
CA HIS A 331 -20.75 21.04 -5.79
C HIS A 331 -21.34 20.93 -4.38
N GLU A 332 -21.72 22.05 -3.76
CA GLU A 332 -22.22 22.12 -2.39
C GLU A 332 -23.56 21.39 -2.19
N ASP A 333 -24.43 21.42 -3.20
CA ASP A 333 -25.72 20.70 -3.19
C ASP A 333 -25.65 19.33 -3.91
N SER A 334 -24.43 18.79 -4.10
CA SER A 334 -24.24 17.46 -4.71
C SER A 334 -24.26 16.34 -3.65
N PRO A 335 -24.62 15.11 -4.04
CA PRO A 335 -24.41 13.94 -3.17
C PRO A 335 -22.93 13.72 -2.82
N LEU A 336 -22.00 14.11 -3.70
CA LEU A 336 -20.55 13.97 -3.50
C LEU A 336 -20.06 14.77 -2.29
N HIS A 337 -20.38 16.05 -2.23
CA HIS A 337 -20.00 16.93 -1.12
C HIS A 337 -20.66 16.52 0.19
N ASN A 338 -21.93 16.12 0.11
CA ASN A 338 -22.77 15.80 1.27
C ASN A 338 -22.61 14.37 1.79
N ALA A 339 -21.83 13.53 1.11
CA ALA A 339 -21.49 12.20 1.56
C ALA A 339 -20.55 12.22 2.79
N PRO A 340 -20.63 11.22 3.67
CA PRO A 340 -21.56 10.07 3.61
C PRO A 340 -22.95 10.38 4.17
N HIS A 341 -23.95 9.60 3.77
CA HIS A 341 -25.34 9.75 4.19
C HIS A 341 -25.71 8.74 5.29
N THR A 342 -25.80 9.23 6.53
CA THR A 342 -26.22 8.41 7.69
C THR A 342 -27.71 8.10 7.68
N ALA A 343 -28.12 7.06 8.41
CA ALA A 343 -29.54 6.73 8.56
C ALA A 343 -30.35 7.89 9.15
N GLU A 344 -29.77 8.62 10.10
CA GLU A 344 -30.37 9.83 10.69
C GLU A 344 -30.58 10.94 9.64
N LYS A 345 -29.56 11.20 8.80
CA LYS A 345 -29.65 12.20 7.72
C LYS A 345 -30.79 11.85 6.75
N ILE A 346 -30.96 10.57 6.42
CA ILE A 346 -32.06 10.10 5.56
C ILE A 346 -33.43 10.26 6.23
N ALA A 347 -33.51 10.10 7.55
CA ALA A 347 -34.75 10.19 8.32
C ALA A 347 -35.20 11.63 8.65
N LEU A 348 -34.40 12.65 8.34
CA LEU A 348 -34.73 14.06 8.61
C LEU A 348 -36.11 14.46 8.06
N ASP A 349 -36.90 15.15 8.88
CA ASP A 349 -38.10 15.85 8.44
C ASP A 349 -37.73 17.06 7.58
N GLY A 350 -38.38 17.23 6.43
CA GLY A 350 -38.03 18.28 5.47
C GLY A 350 -36.65 18.06 4.85
N TRP A 351 -36.58 17.21 3.82
CA TRP A 351 -35.34 16.88 3.13
C TRP A 351 -34.72 18.14 2.48
N PRO A 352 -33.55 18.64 2.94
CA PRO A 352 -33.06 19.96 2.58
C PRO A 352 -32.15 19.96 1.34
N PHE A 353 -31.96 18.82 0.68
CA PHE A 353 -31.03 18.67 -0.45
C PHE A 353 -31.77 18.66 -1.80
N GLY A 354 -31.14 19.14 -2.86
CA GLY A 354 -31.71 19.19 -4.21
C GLY A 354 -31.79 17.84 -4.94
N TYR A 355 -31.33 16.75 -4.35
CA TYR A 355 -31.42 15.38 -4.86
C TYR A 355 -32.34 14.51 -4.01
N SER A 356 -32.70 13.29 -4.41
CA SER A 356 -33.61 12.44 -3.62
C SER A 356 -32.89 11.68 -2.49
N ARG A 357 -33.64 11.29 -1.45
CA ARG A 357 -33.17 10.34 -0.43
C ARG A 357 -32.74 8.99 -1.04
N GLU A 358 -33.40 8.59 -2.12
CA GLU A 358 -33.05 7.37 -2.85
C GLU A 358 -31.67 7.50 -3.50
N LEU A 359 -31.37 8.61 -4.17
CA LEU A 359 -30.02 8.86 -4.71
C LEU A 359 -28.97 8.91 -3.60
N ALA A 360 -29.32 9.48 -2.45
CA ALA A 360 -28.42 9.55 -1.30
C ALA A 360 -28.06 8.15 -0.75
N ALA A 361 -29.06 7.31 -0.47
CA ALA A 361 -28.86 6.05 0.25
C ALA A 361 -28.74 4.80 -0.65
N PHE A 362 -29.34 4.82 -1.84
CA PHE A 362 -29.43 3.69 -2.77
C PHE A 362 -29.11 4.15 -4.20
N PRO A 363 -27.90 4.67 -4.47
CA PRO A 363 -27.57 5.27 -5.77
C PRO A 363 -27.60 4.29 -6.96
N GLN A 364 -27.51 2.98 -6.71
CA GLN A 364 -27.69 1.91 -7.72
C GLN A 364 -29.10 1.28 -7.69
N GLY A 365 -30.04 1.91 -7.00
CA GLY A 365 -31.42 1.45 -6.84
C GLY A 365 -31.61 0.42 -5.73
N VAL A 366 -32.88 0.03 -5.53
CA VAL A 366 -33.34 -0.87 -4.46
C VAL A 366 -33.56 -2.28 -5.01
N ASN A 367 -32.55 -2.88 -5.64
CA ASN A 367 -32.66 -4.25 -6.13
C ASN A 367 -32.58 -5.25 -4.97
N THR A 368 -33.47 -6.25 -4.97
CA THR A 368 -33.46 -7.32 -3.96
C THR A 368 -32.45 -8.38 -4.37
N GLY A 369 -31.29 -8.42 -3.71
CA GLY A 369 -30.30 -9.50 -3.91
C GLY A 369 -28.85 -9.04 -3.96
N GLU A 370 -28.59 -7.77 -4.29
CA GLU A 370 -27.26 -7.20 -4.14
C GLU A 370 -27.01 -6.84 -2.67
N ILE A 371 -25.75 -6.90 -2.23
CA ILE A 371 -25.33 -6.49 -0.88
C ILE A 371 -25.77 -5.04 -0.58
N MET A 372 -26.03 -4.22 -1.60
CA MET A 372 -26.54 -2.85 -1.44
C MET A 372 -28.07 -2.70 -1.37
N GLY A 373 -28.84 -3.78 -1.55
CA GLY A 373 -30.29 -3.78 -1.39
C GLY A 373 -30.74 -3.64 0.08
N ARG A 374 -32.06 -3.60 0.31
CA ARG A 374 -32.64 -3.40 1.67
C ARG A 374 -32.10 -4.35 2.75
N ARG A 375 -31.68 -5.56 2.39
CA ARG A 375 -31.18 -6.56 3.36
C ARG A 375 -29.68 -6.45 3.65
N GLY A 376 -28.92 -5.64 2.92
CA GLY A 376 -27.46 -5.55 3.09
C GLY A 376 -26.89 -4.12 3.18
N LYS A 377 -27.74 -3.08 3.13
CA LYS A 377 -27.29 -1.68 3.27
C LYS A 377 -26.44 -1.49 4.53
N TYR A 378 -25.16 -1.22 4.33
CA TYR A 378 -24.27 -0.71 5.36
C TYR A 378 -24.51 0.80 5.54
N TRP A 379 -24.78 1.23 6.77
CA TRP A 379 -25.01 2.64 7.08
C TRP A 379 -23.73 3.26 7.64
N PRO A 380 -23.23 4.34 7.04
CA PRO A 380 -22.29 5.23 7.71
C PRO A 380 -22.89 5.69 9.04
N THR A 381 -22.15 5.51 10.13
CA THR A 381 -22.64 5.79 11.49
C THR A 381 -22.53 7.26 11.87
N VAL A 382 -21.68 8.03 11.16
CA VAL A 382 -21.49 9.46 11.34
C VAL A 382 -21.37 10.15 9.97
N GLY A 383 -21.61 11.46 9.95
CA GLY A 383 -21.36 12.30 8.78
C GLY A 383 -19.87 12.45 8.49
N ARG A 384 -19.53 13.36 7.57
CA ARG A 384 -18.14 13.65 7.23
C ARG A 384 -17.40 14.20 8.46
N ILE A 385 -16.24 13.61 8.77
CA ILE A 385 -15.41 13.99 9.90
C ILE A 385 -14.71 15.32 9.61
N ASP A 386 -14.71 16.23 10.59
CA ASP A 386 -13.89 17.44 10.59
C ASP A 386 -12.53 17.14 11.24
N GLY A 387 -11.54 16.77 10.41
CA GLY A 387 -10.19 16.45 10.90
C GLY A 387 -9.49 17.65 11.52
N ALA A 388 -9.64 18.84 10.94
CA ALA A 388 -8.94 20.03 11.41
C ALA A 388 -9.46 20.51 12.78
N PHE A 389 -10.75 20.33 13.06
CA PHE A 389 -11.29 20.56 14.40
C PHE A 389 -10.68 19.61 15.44
N GLY A 390 -10.59 18.31 15.12
CA GLY A 390 -10.02 17.31 16.02
C GLY A 390 -8.57 17.62 16.40
N ASP A 391 -7.73 17.97 15.42
CA ASP A 391 -6.32 18.33 15.67
C ASP A 391 -6.18 19.59 16.54
N ARG A 392 -7.08 20.58 16.38
CA ARG A 392 -7.10 21.81 17.19
C ARG A 392 -7.67 21.61 18.59
N ASN A 393 -8.48 20.58 18.81
CA ASN A 393 -9.20 20.31 20.06
C ASN A 393 -8.94 18.87 20.52
N LEU A 394 -7.67 18.56 20.78
CA LEU A 394 -7.21 17.20 21.01
C LEU A 394 -7.82 16.60 22.30
N ILE A 395 -8.71 15.63 22.13
CA ILE A 395 -9.29 14.83 23.21
C ILE A 395 -9.03 13.35 22.90
N CYS A 396 -8.09 12.74 23.63
CA CYS A 396 -7.68 11.34 23.42
C CYS A 396 -8.21 10.37 24.49
N SER A 397 -9.17 10.80 25.30
CA SER A 397 -9.87 9.97 26.28
C SER A 397 -11.38 10.01 26.02
N CYS A 398 -12.13 9.10 26.65
CA CYS A 398 -13.58 9.19 26.64
C CYS A 398 -14.03 10.56 27.15
N ALA A 399 -15.00 11.18 26.47
CA ALA A 399 -15.67 12.36 27.00
C ALA A 399 -16.30 12.03 28.38
N PRO A 400 -16.45 13.01 29.28
CA PRO A 400 -17.22 12.84 30.50
C PRO A 400 -18.60 12.23 30.24
N VAL A 401 -19.07 11.35 31.12
CA VAL A 401 -20.40 10.71 30.99
C VAL A 401 -21.53 11.77 30.90
N SER A 402 -21.33 12.93 31.52
CA SER A 402 -22.24 14.08 31.46
C SER A 402 -22.50 14.59 30.04
N ASP A 403 -21.56 14.37 29.12
CA ASP A 403 -21.63 14.91 27.75
C ASP A 403 -22.47 14.00 26.84
N TYR A 404 -22.82 12.79 27.30
CA TYR A 404 -23.71 11.85 26.62
C TYR A 404 -25.16 11.88 27.14
N ALA A 405 -25.44 12.72 28.15
CA ALA A 405 -26.70 12.72 28.89
C ALA A 405 -27.79 13.60 28.27
#